data_AF-A0A1I3YB88-F1
#
_entry.id   AF-A0A1I3YB88-F1
#
_cell.length_a   1.000
_cell.length_b   1.000
_cell.length_c   1.000
_cell.angle_alpha   90.00
_cell.angle_beta   90.00
_cell.angle_gamma   90.00
#
_symmetry.space_group_name_H-M   'P 1'
#
loop_
_entity.id
_entity.type
_entity.pdbx_description
1 polymer ?
#
loop_
_entity_poly.entity_id
_entity_poly.type
_entity_poly.pdbx_seq_one_letter_code
_entity_poly.pdbx_strand_id
1 'polypeptide(L)'
;MQFLKIGVMVLTVSLTGCNAYLRPALGDYNGSDASRVRIQSSGNTVLRFYKKQEDCYKKVLERRLTGAFGILGLQITTSKKEGMPASEDMKGALPTKEYRIQPDQLIEATHYYNNYFGEQTTSQHFIPIANHDYDILVKGSGDDHASLYIKDLTQPDSLKSWSGKTCRLGLFEQ
;
A
#
# COMPACT_ATOMS: atom_id res chain seq x y z
N MET A 1 -67.77 -3.16 9.38
CA MET A 1 -66.42 -2.99 9.97
C MET A 1 -65.40 -2.97 8.84
N GLN A 2 -64.87 -1.78 8.56
CA GLN A 2 -63.86 -1.51 7.54
C GLN A 2 -62.50 -2.06 8.02
N PHE A 3 -61.88 -2.93 7.23
CA PHE A 3 -60.48 -3.27 7.43
C PHE A 3 -59.61 -2.16 6.84
N LEU A 4 -58.91 -1.50 7.75
CA LEU A 4 -58.03 -0.36 7.58
C LEU A 4 -56.85 -0.72 6.66
N LYS A 5 -56.77 -0.08 5.49
CA LYS A 5 -55.59 -0.09 4.62
C LYS A 5 -54.46 0.67 5.32
N ILE A 6 -53.48 -0.02 5.87
CA ILE A 6 -52.22 0.61 6.30
C ILE A 6 -51.15 0.20 5.30
N GLY A 7 -50.83 1.14 4.41
CA GLY A 7 -49.71 1.04 3.48
C GLY A 7 -48.40 1.07 4.24
N VAL A 8 -47.60 0.01 4.07
CA VAL A 8 -46.20 0.00 4.48
C VAL A 8 -45.43 0.70 3.37
N MET A 9 -45.19 1.99 3.57
CA MET A 9 -44.25 2.81 2.82
C MET A 9 -42.84 2.27 3.11
N VAL A 10 -42.33 1.40 2.23
CA VAL A 10 -40.93 0.96 2.27
C VAL A 10 -40.08 2.19 1.95
N LEU A 11 -39.52 2.80 2.99
CA LEU A 11 -38.53 3.87 2.90
C LEU A 11 -37.33 3.34 2.09
N THR A 12 -37.23 3.79 0.83
CA THR A 12 -36.04 3.68 0.02
C THR A 12 -34.95 4.57 0.60
N VAL A 13 -34.27 4.10 1.65
CA VAL A 13 -32.92 4.57 1.96
C VAL A 13 -31.99 3.85 1.00
N SER A 14 -31.99 4.27 -0.25
CA SER A 14 -30.86 4.04 -1.14
C SER A 14 -29.72 4.80 -0.49
N LEU A 15 -28.98 4.14 0.42
CA LEU A 15 -27.75 4.67 0.96
C LEU A 15 -26.97 5.14 -0.26
N THR A 16 -26.74 6.45 -0.36
CA THR A 16 -25.75 7.00 -1.26
C THR A 16 -24.49 6.23 -0.97
N GLY A 17 -24.12 5.35 -1.91
CA GLY A 17 -22.98 4.48 -1.79
C GLY A 17 -21.76 5.37 -1.65
N CYS A 18 -21.37 5.62 -0.41
CA CYS A 18 -20.02 6.05 -0.11
C CYS A 18 -19.17 4.86 -0.56
N ASN A 19 -18.74 4.89 -1.83
CA ASN A 19 -17.68 4.02 -2.33
C ASN A 19 -16.43 4.44 -1.57
N ALA A 20 -16.34 4.05 -0.30
CA ALA A 20 -15.10 4.06 0.42
C ALA A 20 -14.24 3.07 -0.35
N TYR A 21 -13.43 3.60 -1.27
CA TYR A 21 -12.48 2.85 -2.08
C TYR A 21 -11.37 2.35 -1.15
N LEU A 22 -11.72 1.41 -0.28
CA LEU A 22 -10.85 0.84 0.72
C LEU A 22 -9.95 -0.15 -0.01
N ARG A 23 -8.78 0.33 -0.44
CA ARG A 23 -7.72 -0.53 -0.98
C ARG A 23 -7.48 -1.69 0.01
N PRO A 24 -7.57 -2.96 -0.43
CA PRO A 24 -7.34 -4.10 0.44
C PRO A 24 -5.94 -4.03 1.08
N ALA A 25 -5.84 -4.45 2.34
CA ALA A 25 -4.54 -4.60 2.98
C ALA A 25 -3.72 -5.69 2.29
N LEU A 26 -2.40 -5.56 2.30
CA LEU A 26 -1.51 -6.60 1.81
C LEU A 26 -1.61 -7.86 2.68
N GLY A 27 -1.85 -9.01 2.05
CA GLY A 27 -1.72 -10.32 2.68
C GLY A 27 -0.29 -10.84 2.57
N ASP A 28 0.06 -11.85 3.36
CA ASP A 28 1.39 -12.44 3.36
C ASP A 28 1.59 -13.47 2.26
N TYR A 29 2.75 -13.41 1.63
CA TYR A 29 3.25 -14.46 0.77
C TYR A 29 3.76 -15.65 1.60
N ASN A 30 3.26 -16.85 1.28
CA ASN A 30 3.52 -18.07 2.05
C ASN A 30 4.72 -18.89 1.55
N GLY A 31 5.41 -18.46 0.48
CA GLY A 31 6.60 -19.15 -0.02
C GLY A 31 7.75 -19.12 0.99
N SER A 32 8.58 -20.16 0.98
CA SER A 32 9.77 -20.26 1.85
C SER A 32 10.87 -19.27 1.48
N ASP A 33 10.83 -18.75 0.26
CA ASP A 33 11.74 -17.77 -0.34
C ASP A 33 11.28 -16.32 -0.13
N ALA A 34 10.23 -16.09 0.66
CA ALA A 34 9.64 -14.77 0.86
C ALA A 34 10.69 -13.72 1.27
N SER A 35 10.67 -12.59 0.57
CA SER A 35 11.27 -11.35 1.10
C SER A 35 10.32 -10.73 2.12
N ARG A 36 10.83 -9.87 3.00
CA ARG A 36 10.00 -9.13 3.95
C ARG A 36 10.16 -7.64 3.78
N VAL A 37 9.08 -6.90 3.93
CA VAL A 37 9.08 -5.43 3.96
C VAL A 37 8.55 -4.93 5.29
N ARG A 38 9.15 -3.88 5.83
CA ARG A 38 8.68 -3.16 7.01
C ARG A 38 8.37 -1.72 6.65
N ILE A 39 7.29 -1.20 7.22
CA ILE A 39 6.91 0.20 7.12
C ILE A 39 6.36 0.71 8.45
N GLN A 40 6.48 2.01 8.71
CA GLN A 40 5.70 2.67 9.75
C GLN A 40 4.21 2.55 9.43
N SER A 41 3.37 2.29 10.43
CA SER A 41 1.95 1.97 10.19
C SER A 41 1.09 3.17 9.82
N SER A 42 1.57 4.39 10.08
CA SER A 42 0.91 5.66 9.77
C SER A 42 1.06 6.04 8.30
N GLY A 43 0.22 6.99 7.85
CA GLY A 43 0.27 7.51 6.47
C GLY A 43 -0.50 6.65 5.46
N ASN A 44 -0.31 6.93 4.17
CA ASN A 44 -1.02 6.29 3.07
C ASN A 44 -0.03 5.73 2.05
N THR A 45 0.49 4.53 2.31
CA THR A 45 1.43 3.85 1.42
C THR A 45 0.84 2.55 0.88
N VAL A 46 1.04 2.32 -0.41
CA VAL A 46 0.61 1.13 -1.15
C VAL A 46 1.78 0.47 -1.85
N LEU A 47 1.66 -0.84 -2.10
CA LEU A 47 2.46 -1.56 -3.09
C LEU A 47 1.60 -1.87 -4.31
N ARG A 48 2.13 -1.56 -5.48
CA ARG A 48 1.60 -2.01 -6.77
C ARG A 48 2.50 -3.09 -7.32
N PHE A 49 1.90 -4.18 -7.75
CA PHE A 49 2.61 -5.34 -8.26
C PHE A 49 2.40 -5.41 -9.76
N TYR A 50 3.49 -5.68 -10.46
CA TYR A 50 3.51 -5.71 -11.91
C TYR A 50 3.90 -7.11 -12.41
N LYS A 51 3.34 -7.48 -13.55
CA LYS A 51 3.72 -8.68 -14.29
C LYS A 51 4.22 -8.27 -15.66
N LYS A 52 5.33 -8.86 -16.10
CA LYS A 52 5.83 -8.68 -17.47
C LYS A 52 4.82 -9.30 -18.44
N GLN A 53 4.39 -8.53 -19.43
CA GLN A 53 3.58 -8.95 -20.56
C GLN A 53 4.33 -8.55 -21.81
N GLU A 54 4.85 -9.54 -22.54
CA GLU A 54 5.67 -9.31 -23.74
C GLU A 54 6.82 -8.32 -23.49
N ASP A 55 6.68 -7.07 -23.96
CA ASP A 55 7.68 -6.00 -23.90
C ASP A 55 7.39 -4.92 -22.84
N CYS A 56 6.32 -5.07 -22.04
CA CYS A 56 5.90 -4.09 -21.05
C CYS A 56 5.50 -4.72 -19.70
N TYR A 57 5.33 -3.89 -18.67
CA TYR A 57 4.86 -4.30 -17.35
C TYR A 57 3.43 -3.82 -17.11
N LYS A 58 2.52 -4.75 -16.83
CA LYS A 58 1.12 -4.44 -16.49
C LYS A 58 0.92 -4.53 -14.98
N LYS A 59 0.31 -3.50 -14.38
CA LYS A 59 -0.15 -3.56 -12.99
C LYS A 59 -1.20 -4.65 -12.85
N VAL A 60 -0.96 -5.60 -11.95
CA VAL A 60 -1.87 -6.74 -11.69
C VAL A 60 -2.52 -6.66 -10.31
N LEU A 61 -1.91 -5.91 -9.39
CA LEU A 61 -2.39 -5.81 -8.02
C LEU A 61 -2.00 -4.47 -7.41
N GLU A 62 -2.85 -3.95 -6.52
CA GLU A 62 -2.51 -2.84 -5.63
C GLU A 62 -3.00 -3.19 -4.22
N ARG A 63 -2.13 -3.03 -3.23
CA ARG A 63 -2.42 -3.35 -1.83
C ARG A 63 -1.87 -2.29 -0.92
N ARG A 64 -2.61 -1.94 0.12
CA ARG A 64 -2.18 -0.98 1.13
C ARG A 64 -1.28 -1.63 2.17
N LEU A 65 -0.22 -0.92 2.57
CA LEU A 65 0.67 -1.30 3.65
C LEU A 65 0.30 -0.64 4.99
N THR A 66 -0.19 0.60 4.96
CA THR A 66 -0.42 1.41 6.17
C THR A 66 -1.87 1.36 6.64
N GLY A 67 -2.17 2.04 7.75
CA GLY A 67 -3.45 2.02 8.48
C GLY A 67 -4.69 2.09 7.59
N ALA A 68 -5.69 1.29 8.00
CA ALA A 68 -6.71 0.82 7.09
C ALA A 68 -8.08 1.47 7.20
N PHE A 69 -8.38 1.97 8.38
CA PHE A 69 -9.72 2.34 8.79
C PHE A 69 -9.63 3.52 9.73
N GLY A 70 -10.36 4.57 9.39
CA GLY A 70 -10.79 5.59 10.33
C GLY A 70 -12.22 5.30 10.74
N ILE A 71 -12.46 4.83 11.97
CA ILE A 71 -13.82 4.94 12.52
C ILE A 71 -13.93 6.38 13.03
N LEU A 72 -14.85 7.17 12.46
CA LEU A 72 -15.08 8.57 12.85
C LEU A 72 -13.83 9.46 12.77
N GLY A 73 -12.94 9.21 11.80
CA GLY A 73 -11.71 10.01 11.59
C GLY A 73 -10.47 9.57 12.37
N LEU A 74 -10.56 8.53 13.22
CA LEU A 74 -9.44 8.00 13.99
C LEU A 74 -8.72 6.86 13.25
N GLN A 75 -7.54 7.12 12.68
CA GLN A 75 -6.73 6.09 12.04
C GLN A 75 -6.33 4.98 13.03
N ILE A 76 -6.86 3.77 12.84
CA ILE A 76 -6.44 2.61 13.60
C ILE A 76 -5.12 2.09 13.00
N THR A 77 -4.04 2.30 13.73
CA THR A 77 -2.72 1.77 13.40
C THR A 77 -2.38 0.63 14.36
N THR A 78 -2.12 -0.55 13.82
CA THR A 78 -1.70 -1.73 14.58
C THR A 78 -0.32 -2.17 14.12
N SER A 79 0.49 -2.66 15.07
CA SER A 79 1.76 -3.31 14.74
C SER A 79 1.52 -4.71 14.18
N LYS A 80 2.34 -5.10 13.20
CA LYS A 80 2.46 -6.48 12.72
C LYS A 80 3.94 -6.81 12.60
N LYS A 81 4.37 -7.94 13.14
CA LYS A 81 5.78 -8.37 13.20
C LYS A 81 5.95 -9.74 12.55
N GLU A 82 6.96 -9.87 11.70
CA GLU A 82 7.36 -11.07 10.95
C GLU A 82 8.82 -11.48 11.25
N GLY A 83 9.39 -10.92 12.33
CA GLY A 83 10.74 -11.23 12.78
C GLY A 83 11.85 -10.63 11.91
N MET A 84 11.60 -9.47 11.28
CA MET A 84 12.66 -8.75 10.56
C MET A 84 13.73 -8.24 11.54
N PRO A 85 15.01 -8.12 11.12
CA PRO A 85 16.08 -7.61 11.96
C PRO A 85 15.79 -6.16 12.39
N ALA A 86 16.44 -5.73 13.47
CA ALA A 86 16.37 -4.36 13.94
C ALA A 86 16.83 -3.38 12.84
N SER A 87 16.24 -2.19 12.82
CA SER A 87 16.68 -1.10 11.94
C SER A 87 16.81 0.18 12.74
N GLU A 88 17.97 0.82 12.60
CA GLU A 88 18.21 2.12 13.19
C GLU A 88 17.34 3.21 12.55
N ASP A 89 17.01 3.11 11.25
CA ASP A 89 16.13 4.07 10.56
C ASP A 89 14.66 3.96 11.01
N MET A 90 14.25 2.81 11.55
CA MET A 90 12.91 2.56 12.09
C MET A 90 12.85 2.67 13.62
N LYS A 91 13.97 3.05 14.27
CA LYS A 91 14.03 3.16 15.72
C LYS A 91 13.11 4.29 16.19
N GLY A 92 12.17 3.95 17.07
CA GLY A 92 11.15 4.89 17.56
C GLY A 92 9.94 5.07 16.62
N ALA A 93 9.94 4.50 15.42
CA ALA A 93 8.83 4.58 14.47
C ALA A 93 7.70 3.58 14.78
N LEU A 94 7.24 3.53 16.04
CA LEU A 94 6.15 2.64 16.46
C LEU A 94 4.78 3.32 16.25
N PRO A 95 3.75 2.58 15.79
CA PRO A 95 3.75 1.15 15.41
C PRO A 95 4.30 0.88 14.00
N THR A 96 4.88 -0.30 13.75
CA THR A 96 5.35 -0.76 12.42
C THR A 96 4.60 -1.99 11.92
N LYS A 97 4.47 -2.16 10.60
CA LYS A 97 3.94 -3.38 9.97
C LYS A 97 4.99 -4.06 9.11
N GLU A 98 5.13 -5.35 9.30
CA GLU A 98 6.00 -6.24 8.55
C GLU A 98 5.14 -7.19 7.69
N TYR A 99 5.55 -7.39 6.44
CA TYR A 99 4.82 -8.21 5.46
C TYR A 99 5.77 -9.13 4.71
N ARG A 100 5.32 -10.35 4.43
CA ARG A 100 5.99 -11.28 3.52
C ARG A 100 5.53 -10.98 2.10
N ILE A 101 6.47 -10.78 1.18
CA ILE A 101 6.21 -10.51 -0.24
C ILE A 101 6.94 -11.51 -1.12
N GLN A 102 6.41 -11.70 -2.32
CA GLN A 102 7.00 -12.58 -3.32
C GLN A 102 8.29 -11.94 -3.89
N PRO A 103 9.42 -12.67 -3.96
CA PRO A 103 10.63 -12.20 -4.60
C PRO A 103 10.54 -12.19 -6.13
N ASP A 104 11.52 -11.58 -6.78
CA ASP A 104 11.68 -11.53 -8.25
C ASP A 104 10.44 -10.98 -9.01
N GLN A 105 9.62 -10.20 -8.30
CA GLN A 105 8.47 -9.50 -8.85
C GLN A 105 8.75 -8.00 -8.88
N LEU A 106 8.38 -7.34 -9.98
CA LEU A 106 8.45 -5.87 -10.04
C LEU A 106 7.36 -5.27 -9.14
N ILE A 107 7.80 -4.44 -8.20
CA ILE A 107 6.95 -3.72 -7.27
C ILE A 107 7.22 -2.22 -7.37
N GLU A 108 6.16 -1.43 -7.27
CA GLU A 108 6.23 0.01 -7.02
C GLU A 108 5.66 0.29 -5.62
N ALA A 109 6.47 0.87 -4.75
CA ALA A 109 5.99 1.44 -3.50
C ALA A 109 5.61 2.89 -3.74
N THR A 110 4.37 3.27 -3.40
CA THR A 110 3.85 4.62 -3.59
C THR A 110 3.29 5.17 -2.28
N HIS A 111 3.74 6.35 -1.90
CA HIS A 111 3.20 7.09 -0.76
C HIS A 111 2.39 8.30 -1.25
N TYR A 112 1.19 8.45 -0.70
CA TYR A 112 0.30 9.59 -0.93
C TYR A 112 0.42 10.58 0.23
N TYR A 113 0.56 11.86 -0.08
CA TYR A 113 0.62 12.95 0.89
C TYR A 113 -0.10 14.17 0.33
N ASN A 114 -0.52 15.11 1.17
CA ASN A 114 -1.15 16.35 0.73
C ASN A 114 -0.17 17.51 0.86
N ASN A 115 -0.22 18.43 -0.09
CA ASN A 115 0.38 19.75 0.03
C ASN A 115 -0.63 20.83 -0.40
N TYR A 116 -0.18 22.08 -0.48
CA TYR A 116 -1.02 23.21 -0.91
C TYR A 116 -1.74 22.98 -2.27
N PHE A 117 -1.18 22.18 -3.17
CA PHE A 117 -1.73 21.89 -4.50
C PHE A 117 -2.66 20.66 -4.53
N GLY A 118 -2.89 19.99 -3.40
CA GLY A 118 -3.74 18.80 -3.29
C GLY A 118 -2.95 17.52 -3.00
N GLU A 119 -3.54 16.37 -3.34
CA GLU A 119 -2.91 15.07 -3.17
C GLU A 119 -1.74 14.90 -4.14
N GLN A 120 -0.59 14.55 -3.59
CA GLN A 120 0.65 14.28 -4.28
C GLN A 120 1.08 12.83 -4.04
N THR A 121 1.99 12.34 -4.89
CA THR A 121 2.58 11.01 -4.72
C THR A 121 4.08 11.03 -4.89
N THR A 122 4.75 10.13 -4.17
CA THR A 122 6.15 9.78 -4.38
C THR A 122 6.26 8.26 -4.51
N SER A 123 7.07 7.78 -5.45
CA SER A 123 7.15 6.36 -5.79
C SER A 123 8.59 5.90 -5.96
N GLN A 124 8.85 4.64 -5.61
CA GLN A 124 10.08 3.93 -6.01
C GLN A 124 9.76 2.52 -6.51
N HIS A 125 10.47 2.11 -7.56
CA HIS A 125 10.42 0.76 -8.09
C HIS A 125 11.56 -0.08 -7.52
N PHE A 126 11.28 -1.35 -7.24
CA PHE A 126 12.29 -2.31 -6.85
C PHE A 126 11.83 -3.74 -7.18
N ILE A 127 12.80 -4.65 -7.23
CA ILE A 127 12.57 -6.09 -7.37
C ILE A 127 13.15 -6.76 -6.10
N PRO A 128 12.31 -7.30 -5.20
CA PRO A 128 12.78 -7.94 -3.98
C PRO A 128 13.60 -9.19 -4.29
N ILE A 129 14.70 -9.38 -3.56
CA ILE A 129 15.55 -10.57 -3.62
C ILE A 129 15.05 -11.58 -2.59
N ALA A 130 15.02 -12.86 -2.96
CA ALA A 130 14.58 -13.94 -2.08
C ALA A 130 15.29 -13.90 -0.73
N ASN A 131 14.52 -14.04 0.36
CA ASN A 131 14.99 -14.00 1.75
C ASN A 131 15.64 -12.68 2.22
N HIS A 132 15.47 -11.57 1.48
CA HIS A 132 15.93 -10.25 1.92
C HIS A 132 14.87 -9.50 2.73
N ASP A 133 15.35 -8.62 3.60
CA ASP A 133 14.56 -7.75 4.45
C ASP A 133 14.70 -6.28 4.01
N TYR A 134 13.58 -5.60 3.84
CA TYR A 134 13.54 -4.22 3.33
C TYR A 134 12.81 -3.28 4.27
N ASP A 135 13.36 -2.11 4.53
CA ASP A 135 12.61 -1.00 5.10
C ASP A 135 12.07 -0.10 3.98
N ILE A 136 10.78 0.23 4.06
CA ILE A 136 10.16 1.30 3.28
C ILE A 136 10.07 2.53 4.18
N LEU A 137 10.92 3.52 3.90
CA LEU A 137 11.07 4.72 4.70
C LEU A 137 10.37 5.88 4.01
N VAL A 138 9.50 6.57 4.74
CA VAL A 138 8.91 7.84 4.31
C VAL A 138 9.50 8.94 5.17
N LYS A 139 10.11 9.95 4.55
CA LYS A 139 10.71 11.11 5.23
C LYS A 139 10.04 12.40 4.77
N GLY A 140 9.91 13.38 5.66
CA GLY A 140 9.31 14.69 5.36
C GLY A 140 7.78 14.70 5.31
N SER A 141 7.09 13.61 5.67
CA SER A 141 5.62 13.57 5.68
C SER A 141 5.04 14.49 6.76
N GLY A 142 4.89 15.76 6.42
CA GLY A 142 4.49 16.86 7.31
C GLY A 142 4.75 18.24 6.68
N ASP A 143 5.78 18.36 5.84
CA ASP A 143 6.29 19.63 5.31
C ASP A 143 6.13 19.72 3.78
N ASP A 144 4.90 19.75 3.24
CA ASP A 144 4.54 19.91 1.80
C ASP A 144 5.26 18.99 0.78
N HIS A 145 6.12 18.08 1.23
CA HIS A 145 7.05 17.25 0.46
C HIS A 145 7.32 15.95 1.21
N ALA A 146 6.98 14.81 0.61
CA ALA A 146 7.39 13.50 1.12
C ALA A 146 8.39 12.84 0.17
N SER A 147 9.40 12.18 0.73
CA SER A 147 10.33 11.33 0.00
C SER A 147 10.19 9.88 0.47
N LEU A 148 10.09 8.94 -0.47
CA LEU A 148 10.04 7.52 -0.21
C LEU A 148 11.39 6.88 -0.57
N TYR A 149 11.89 6.03 0.31
CA TYR A 149 13.13 5.27 0.12
C TYR A 149 12.91 3.81 0.46
N ILE A 150 13.59 2.93 -0.28
CA ILE A 150 13.61 1.49 0.00
C ILE A 150 15.05 1.12 0.35
N LYS A 151 15.24 0.55 1.55
CA LYS A 151 16.55 0.14 2.06
C LYS A 151 16.58 -1.36 2.24
N ASP A 152 17.53 -2.03 1.60
CA ASP A 152 17.83 -3.44 1.83
C ASP A 152 18.67 -3.56 3.12
N LEU A 153 18.15 -4.31 4.10
CA LEU A 153 18.78 -4.56 5.39
C LEU A 153 19.67 -5.80 5.37
N THR A 154 19.50 -6.68 4.37
CA THR A 154 20.26 -7.92 4.24
C THR A 154 21.57 -7.67 3.51
N GLN A 155 21.50 -6.91 2.41
CA GLN A 155 22.68 -6.52 1.64
C GLN A 155 22.53 -5.05 1.21
N PRO A 156 23.22 -4.11 1.87
CA PRO A 156 23.21 -2.71 1.46
C PRO A 156 23.62 -2.57 -0.02
N ASP A 157 22.97 -1.66 -0.73
CA ASP A 157 23.22 -1.32 -2.14
C ASP A 157 22.91 -2.42 -3.19
N SER A 158 22.26 -3.53 -2.81
CA SER A 158 21.80 -4.55 -3.78
C SER A 158 20.43 -4.28 -4.39
N LEU A 159 19.84 -3.10 -4.15
CA LEU A 159 18.50 -2.78 -4.65
C LEU A 159 18.51 -2.76 -6.18
N LYS A 160 17.86 -3.76 -6.80
CA LYS A 160 17.72 -3.84 -8.25
C LYS A 160 16.76 -2.74 -8.71
N SER A 161 17.29 -1.75 -9.43
CA SER A 161 16.48 -0.71 -10.07
C SER A 161 15.78 -1.26 -11.32
N TRP A 162 14.64 -0.67 -11.66
CA TRP A 162 13.86 -1.03 -12.84
C TRP A 162 14.14 -0.08 -14.01
N SER A 163 14.23 -0.63 -15.22
CA SER A 163 14.48 0.11 -16.48
C SER A 163 13.49 -0.20 -17.60
N GLY A 164 12.36 -0.88 -17.30
CA GLY A 164 11.36 -1.25 -18.30
C GLY A 164 10.39 -0.12 -18.66
N LYS A 165 9.35 -0.45 -19.44
CA LYS A 165 8.19 0.43 -19.69
C LYS A 165 6.92 -0.20 -19.13
N THR A 166 6.00 0.61 -18.62
CA THR A 166 4.65 0.15 -18.27
C THR A 166 3.82 -0.03 -19.54
N CYS A 167 2.90 -1.00 -19.54
CA CYS A 167 1.99 -1.18 -20.66
C CYS A 167 1.10 0.07 -20.83
N ARG A 168 0.80 0.45 -22.08
CA ARG A 168 -0.18 1.51 -22.33
C ARG A 168 -1.53 1.04 -21.80
N LEU A 169 -2.09 1.79 -20.86
CA LEU A 169 -3.50 1.65 -20.51
C LEU A 169 -4.31 2.10 -21.73
N GLY A 170 -5.32 1.33 -22.13
CA GLY A 170 -6.26 1.76 -23.16
C GLY A 170 -6.95 3.05 -22.72
N LEU A 171 -7.49 3.82 -23.68
CA LEU A 171 -8.06 5.18 -23.54
C LEU A 171 -9.19 5.38 -22.49
N PHE A 172 -9.50 4.41 -21.62
CA PHE A 172 -10.70 4.43 -20.77
C PHE A 172 -10.50 4.08 -19.28
N GLU A 173 -9.28 4.11 -18.75
CA GLU A 173 -9.07 3.98 -17.30
C GLU A 173 -8.31 5.21 -16.77
N GLN A 174 -9.09 6.21 -16.30
CA GLN A 174 -8.64 7.30 -15.42
C GLN A 174 -9.29 7.11 -14.05
#